data_AF-A0A956UVL9-F1
#
_entry.id   AF-A0A956UVL9-F1
#
_cell.length_a   1.000
_cell.length_b   1.000
_cell.length_c   1.000
_cell.angle_alpha   90.00
_cell.angle_beta   90.00
_cell.angle_gamma   90.00
#
_symmetry.space_group_name_H-M   'P 1'
#
loop_
_entity.id
_entity.type
_entity.pdbx_description
1 polymer ?
#
loop_
_entity_poly.entity_id
_entity_poly.type
_entity_poly.pdbx_seq_one_letter_code
_entity_poly.pdbx_strand_id
1 'polypeptide(L)'
;MPLADPTVAAEYREAWEAWQKQIEHVHRVLLDGEAIRPDALKGLLNREARARERYDAARLRLLGIDASGLTTSTSGENPFR
;
A
#
# COMPACT_ATOMS: atom_id res chain seq x y z
N MET A 1 3.64 0.44 23.80
CA MET A 1 4.82 0.76 22.97
C MET A 1 4.34 0.87 21.53
N PRO A 2 4.64 1.96 20.80
CA PRO A 2 4.32 2.04 19.37
C PRO A 2 5.04 0.91 18.62
N LEU A 3 4.37 0.36 17.59
CA LEU A 3 4.89 -0.75 16.79
C LEU A 3 6.13 -0.37 15.95
N ALA A 4 6.37 0.93 15.73
CA ALA A 4 7.45 1.44 14.91
C ALA A 4 7.92 2.83 15.37
N ASP A 5 9.08 3.25 14.84
CA ASP A 5 9.60 4.61 14.98
C ASP A 5 8.57 5.65 14.47
N PRO A 6 8.45 6.83 15.12
CA PRO A 6 7.53 7.88 14.68
C PRO A 6 7.68 8.31 13.22
N THR A 7 8.90 8.27 12.67
CA THR A 7 9.20 8.59 11.28
C THR A 7 8.58 7.56 10.34
N VAL A 8 8.78 6.27 10.63
CA VAL A 8 8.21 5.17 9.84
C VAL A 8 6.68 5.17 9.91
N ALA A 9 6.12 5.52 11.08
CA ALA A 9 4.68 5.69 11.24
C ALA A 9 4.12 6.87 10.41
N ALA A 10 4.87 7.96 10.27
CA ALA A 10 4.51 9.09 9.42
C ALA A 10 4.56 8.73 7.93
N GLU A 11 5.63 8.07 7.48
CA GLU A 11 5.76 7.59 6.09
C GLU A 11 4.63 6.63 5.71
N TYR A 12 4.29 5.69 6.60
CA TYR A 12 3.16 4.79 6.41
C TYR A 12 1.85 5.56 6.22
N ARG A 13 1.60 6.56 7.08
CA ARG A 13 0.38 7.35 7.03
C ARG A 13 0.27 8.17 5.75
N GLU A 14 1.36 8.82 5.35
CA GLU A 14 1.42 9.59 4.10
C GLU A 14 1.15 8.70 2.88
N ALA A 15 1.80 7.52 2.83
CA ALA A 15 1.61 6.58 1.73
C ALA A 15 0.17 6.03 1.67
N TRP A 16 -0.44 5.75 2.84
CA TRP A 16 -1.83 5.33 2.95
C TRP A 16 -2.80 6.40 2.43
N GLU A 17 -2.67 7.64 2.91
CA GLU A 17 -3.51 8.76 2.48
C GLU A 17 -3.38 9.03 0.97
N ALA A 18 -2.17 8.93 0.43
CA ALA A 18 -1.93 9.09 -1.00
C ALA A 18 -2.63 8.01 -1.83
N TRP A 19 -2.61 6.75 -1.37
CA TRP A 19 -3.33 5.66 -2.03
C TRP A 19 -4.84 5.81 -1.92
N GLN A 20 -5.38 6.17 -0.74
CA GLN A 20 -6.81 6.44 -0.53
C GLN A 20 -7.34 7.46 -1.56
N LYS A 21 -6.63 8.57 -1.77
CA LYS A 21 -7.01 9.58 -2.78
C LYS A 21 -7.05 9.02 -4.21
N GLN A 22 -6.15 8.09 -4.56
CA GLN A 22 -6.16 7.48 -5.89
C GLN A 22 -7.31 6.49 -6.06
N ILE A 23 -7.55 5.62 -5.08
CA ILE A 23 -8.63 4.62 -5.16
C ILE A 23 -10.01 5.30 -5.12
N GLU A 24 -10.17 6.39 -4.38
CA GLU A 24 -11.39 7.21 -4.42
C GLU A 24 -11.65 7.76 -5.83
N HIS A 25 -10.61 8.26 -6.52
CA HIS A 25 -10.77 8.75 -7.89
C HIS A 25 -11.12 7.61 -8.86
N VAL A 26 -10.50 6.43 -8.69
CA VAL A 26 -10.89 5.23 -9.45
C VAL A 26 -12.37 4.90 -9.22
N HIS A 27 -12.85 4.94 -7.97
CA HIS A 27 -14.25 4.66 -7.67
C HIS A 27 -15.20 5.68 -8.27
N ARG A 28 -14.88 6.98 -8.19
CA ARG A 28 -15.74 8.00 -8.82
C ARG A 28 -15.90 7.79 -10.33
N VAL A 29 -14.82 7.41 -11.01
CA VAL A 29 -14.87 7.12 -12.44
C VAL A 29 -15.61 5.82 -12.75
N LEU A 30 -15.35 4.75 -12.00
CA LEU A 30 -15.90 3.42 -12.31
C LEU A 30 -17.33 3.19 -11.79
N LEU A 31 -17.69 3.81 -10.68
CA LEU A 31 -18.94 3.55 -9.95
C LEU A 31 -19.88 4.75 -9.97
N ASP A 32 -19.35 5.97 -9.84
CA ASP A 32 -20.17 7.19 -9.76
C ASP A 32 -20.36 7.87 -11.12
N GLY A 33 -19.74 7.35 -12.19
CA GLY A 33 -19.89 7.84 -13.56
C GLY A 33 -19.14 9.15 -13.85
N GLU A 34 -18.11 9.49 -13.07
CA GLU A 34 -17.24 10.65 -13.34
C GLU A 34 -16.62 10.51 -14.75
N ALA A 35 -16.85 11.50 -15.60
CA ALA A 35 -16.39 11.47 -16.98
C ALA A 35 -14.86 11.56 -17.06
N ILE A 36 -14.25 10.57 -17.72
CA ILE A 36 -12.82 10.57 -18.03
C ILE A 36 -12.62 10.28 -19.51
N ARG A 37 -11.56 10.83 -20.10
CA ARG A 37 -11.17 10.46 -21.45
C ARG A 37 -10.71 8.99 -21.47
N PRO A 38 -11.11 8.16 -22.44
CA PRO A 38 -10.75 6.74 -22.47
C PRO A 38 -9.24 6.46 -22.42
N ASP A 39 -8.43 7.32 -23.05
CA ASP A 39 -6.96 7.25 -23.03
C ASP A 39 -6.37 7.53 -21.64
N ALA A 40 -7.06 8.30 -20.81
CA ALA A 40 -6.64 8.64 -19.46
C ALA A 40 -6.99 7.56 -18.42
N LEU A 41 -7.90 6.62 -18.72
CA LEU A 41 -8.30 5.54 -17.81
C LEU A 41 -7.11 4.65 -17.42
N LYS A 42 -6.30 4.23 -18.41
CA LYS A 42 -5.07 3.46 -18.14
C LYS A 42 -4.11 4.23 -17.24
N GLY A 43 -3.99 5.54 -17.46
CA GLY A 43 -3.17 6.42 -16.62
C GLY A 43 -3.66 6.50 -15.17
N LEU A 44 -4.98 6.55 -14.98
CA LEU A 44 -5.61 6.54 -13.66
C LEU A 44 -5.31 5.23 -12.92
N LEU A 45 -5.54 4.08 -13.56
CA LEU A 45 -5.28 2.77 -12.97
C LEU A 45 -3.79 2.58 -12.63
N ASN A 46 -2.89 3.05 -13.50
CA ASN A 46 -1.44 2.98 -13.24
C ASN A 46 -1.02 3.85 -12.05
N ARG A 47 -1.66 5.01 -11.83
CA ARG A 47 -1.37 5.86 -10.67
C ARG A 47 -1.86 5.24 -9.38
N GLU A 48 -3.04 4.63 -9.39
CA GLU A 48 -3.55 3.86 -8.25
C GLU A 48 -2.61 2.70 -7.90
N ALA A 49 -2.25 1.87 -8.88
CA ALA A 49 -1.36 0.73 -8.66
C ALA A 49 -0.01 1.14 -8.05
N ARG A 50 0.61 2.21 -8.58
CA ARG A 50 1.87 2.74 -8.03
C ARG A 50 1.73 3.34 -6.64
N ALA A 51 0.58 3.93 -6.31
CA ALA A 51 0.33 4.43 -4.97
C ALA A 51 0.15 3.28 -3.99
N ARG A 52 -0.54 2.21 -4.41
CA ARG A 52 -0.69 0.97 -3.64
C ARG A 52 0.67 0.32 -3.36
N GLU A 53 1.51 0.17 -4.37
CA GLU A 53 2.88 -0.39 -4.20
C GLU A 53 3.71 0.38 -3.16
N ARG A 54 3.62 1.73 -3.17
CA ARG A 54 4.28 2.58 -2.18
C ARG A 54 3.71 2.37 -0.78
N TYR A 55 2.39 2.29 -0.66
CA TYR A 55 1.72 2.00 0.61
C TYR A 55 2.12 0.62 1.15
N ASP A 56 2.11 -0.42 0.31
CA ASP A 56 2.49 -1.77 0.69
C ASP A 56 3.96 -1.82 1.16
N ALA A 57 4.87 -1.13 0.46
CA ALA A 57 6.26 -1.01 0.88
C ALA A 57 6.40 -0.31 2.25
N ALA A 58 5.67 0.78 2.47
CA ALA A 58 5.67 1.48 3.75
C ALA A 58 5.06 0.62 4.88
N ARG A 59 4.03 -0.18 4.58
CA ARG A 59 3.44 -1.15 5.52
C ARG A 59 4.43 -2.23 5.92
N LEU A 60 5.17 -2.78 4.96
CA LEU A 60 6.21 -3.77 5.25
C LEU A 60 7.30 -3.18 6.15
N ARG A 61 7.78 -1.97 5.86
CA ARG A 61 8.72 -1.24 6.73
C ARG A 61 8.17 -0.99 8.13
N LEU A 62 6.90 -0.59 8.25
CA LEU A 62 6.23 -0.41 9.55
C LEU A 62 6.24 -1.69 10.38
N LEU A 63 6.14 -2.85 9.73
CA LEU A 63 6.18 -4.16 10.36
C LEU A 63 7.61 -4.69 10.59
N GLY A 64 8.64 -3.93 10.21
CA GLY A 64 10.04 -4.37 10.27
C GLY A 64 10.36 -5.48 9.24
N ILE A 65 9.52 -5.66 8.22
CA ILE A 65 9.73 -6.62 7.15
C ILE A 65 10.45 -5.88 6.01
N ASP A 66 11.77 -5.83 6.05
CA ASP A 66 12.51 -5.45 4.84
C ASP A 66 12.29 -6.53 3.77
N ALA A 67 12.29 -6.17 2.48
CA ALA A 67 12.16 -7.13 1.37
C ALA A 67 13.25 -8.23 1.37
N SER A 68 14.30 -8.07 2.19
CA SER A 68 15.35 -9.06 2.49
C SER A 68 14.93 -10.13 3.52
N GLY A 69 13.90 -9.86 4.32
CA GLY A 69 13.42 -10.68 5.44
C GLY A 69 12.57 -11.89 5.08
N LEU A 70 12.32 -12.15 3.79
CA LEU A 70 11.77 -13.45 3.33
C LEU A 70 12.72 -14.63 3.58
N THR A 71 13.92 -14.39 4.14
CA THR A 71 14.93 -15.42 4.42
C THR A 71 15.11 -15.76 5.90
N THR A 72 14.31 -15.24 6.83
CA THR A 72 14.50 -15.59 8.25
C THR A 72 13.18 -15.80 8.96
N SER A 73 12.68 -17.05 8.90
CA SER A 73 12.02 -17.79 9.99
C SER A 73 11.31 -19.04 9.44
N THR A 74 12.07 -20.03 8.99
CA THR A 74 11.61 -21.43 9.04
C THR A 74 12.57 -22.20 9.95
N SER A 75 12.74 -21.74 11.19
CA SER A 75 13.02 -22.65 12.28
C SER A 75 11.69 -23.30 12.61
N GLY A 76 11.53 -24.53 12.13
CA GLY A 76 10.29 -25.27 12.18
C GLY A 76 9.86 -25.59 13.60
N GLU A 77 8.96 -24.78 14.14
CA GLU A 77 8.10 -25.21 15.24
C GLU A 77 6.72 -24.61 15.03
N ASN A 78 5.75 -25.49 14.78
CA ASN A 78 4.36 -25.15 14.53
C ASN A 78 3.63 -25.32 15.88
N PRO A 79 3.28 -24.24 16.62
CA PRO A 79 2.76 -24.33 17.99
C PRO A 79 1.29 -24.77 18.08
N PHE A 80 0.70 -25.20 16.96
CA PHE A 80 -0.70 -25.64 16.88
C PHE A 80 -0.83 -27.08 16.35
N ARG A 81 0.20 -27.92 16.49
CA ARG A 81 0.13 -29.34 16.13
C ARG A 81 0.52 -30.25 17.28
#